data_AF-A0A318TQI6-F1
#
_entry.id   AF-A0A318TQI6-F1
#
_cell.length_a   1.000
_cell.length_b   1.000
_cell.length_c   1.000
_cell.angle_alpha   90.00
_cell.angle_beta   90.00
_cell.angle_gamma   90.00
#
_symmetry.space_group_name_H-M   'P 1'
#
loop_
_entity.id
_entity.type
_entity.pdbx_description
1 polymer ?
#
loop_
_entity_poly.entity_id
_entity_poly.type
_entity_poly.pdbx_seq_one_letter_code
_entity_poly.pdbx_strand_id
1 'polypeptide(L)' 'MNIALMQPYFFPYIGYFQLIKSVDEFVIFDNAQYVRRSWMNRNRILNEHKETVFILFVRRKERQRLKIL' A
#
# COMPACT_ATOMS: atom_id res chain seq x y z
N MET A 1 -6.14 -4.62 -24.49
CA MET A 1 -6.84 -4.30 -23.25
C MET A 1 -5.87 -4.47 -22.11
N ASN A 2 -5.33 -3.34 -21.63
CA ASN A 2 -4.33 -3.28 -20.58
C ASN A 2 -5.03 -3.01 -19.25
N ILE A 3 -4.72 -3.83 -18.25
CA ILE A 3 -5.30 -3.71 -16.90
C ILE A 3 -4.15 -3.50 -15.91
N ALA A 4 -4.22 -2.47 -15.09
CA ALA A 4 -3.33 -2.30 -13.94
C ALA A 4 -4.08 -2.61 -12.65
N LEU A 5 -3.37 -3.22 -11.70
CA LEU A 5 -3.89 -3.51 -10.36
C LEU A 5 -2.89 -2.98 -9.33
N MET A 6 -3.35 -2.13 -8.41
CA MET A 6 -2.49 -1.50 -7.41
C MET A 6 -3.22 -1.26 -6.10
N GLN A 7 -2.51 -1.42 -4.99
CA GLN A 7 -2.98 -0.97 -3.69
C GLN A 7 -3.04 0.56 -3.66
N PRO A 8 -4.05 1.15 -3.00
CA PRO A 8 -4.09 2.59 -2.79
C PRO A 8 -2.95 3.02 -1.86
N TYR A 9 -2.26 4.10 -2.24
CA TYR A 9 -1.31 4.77 -1.36
C TYR A 9 -2.04 5.85 -0.55
N PHE A 10 -1.69 5.99 0.72
CA PHE A 10 -2.19 7.08 1.55
C PHE A 10 -1.80 8.45 0.99
N PHE A 11 -0.61 8.55 0.39
CA PHE A 11 -0.15 9.68 -0.40
C PHE A 11 0.22 9.23 -1.82
N PRO A 12 -0.70 9.34 -2.80
CA PRO A 12 -0.41 9.01 -4.19
C PRO A 12 0.69 9.92 -4.75
N TYR A 13 1.66 9.32 -5.43
CA TYR A 13 2.73 10.04 -6.13
C TYR A 13 2.48 10.04 -7.64
N ILE A 14 3.24 10.86 -8.38
CA ILE A 14 3.01 11.07 -9.83
C ILE A 14 2.94 9.77 -10.65
N GLY A 15 3.76 8.77 -10.32
CA GLY A 15 3.77 7.48 -11.00
C GLY A 15 2.47 6.69 -10.86
N TYR A 16 1.74 6.88 -9.75
CA TYR A 16 0.41 6.30 -9.57
C TYR A 16 -0.58 6.80 -10.62
N PHE A 17 -0.58 8.12 -10.86
CA PHE A 17 -1.44 8.74 -11.87
C PHE A 17 -0.99 8.44 -13.30
N GLN A 18 0.31 8.34 -13.53
CA GLN A 18 0.85 7.91 -14.83
C GLN A 18 0.41 6.47 -15.16
N LEU A 19 0.40 5.58 -14.18
CA LEU A 19 -0.07 4.21 -14.36
C LEU A 19 -1.56 4.18 -14.71
N ILE A 20 -2.40 4.91 -13.98
CA ILE A 20 -3.84 5.06 -14.29
C ILE A 20 -4.04 5.52 -15.73
N LYS A 21 -3.27 6.52 -16.19
CA LYS A 21 -3.36 7.05 -17.55
C LYS A 21 -2.91 6.05 -18.64
N SER A 22 -2.06 5.09 -18.28
CA SER A 22 -1.44 4.16 -19.24
C SER A 22 -2.26 2.89 -19.55
N VAL A 23 -3.38 2.67 -18.85
CA VAL A 23 -4.17 1.44 -18.94
C VAL A 23 -5.63 1.72 -19.32
N ASP A 24 -6.29 0.71 -19.89
CA ASP A 24 -7.72 0.78 -20.22
C ASP A 24 -8.59 0.62 -18.96
N GLU A 25 -8.13 -0.18 -18.00
CA GLU A 25 -8.81 -0.41 -16.72
C GLU A 25 -7.81 -0.39 -15.56
N PHE A 26 -8.16 0.33 -14.49
CA PHE A 26 -7.36 0.41 -13.27
C PHE A 26 -8.15 -0.13 -12.08
N VAL A 27 -7.66 -1.21 -11.49
CA VAL A 27 -8.31 -1.91 -10.37
C VAL A 27 -7.62 -1.52 -9.06
N ILE A 28 -8.37 -0.87 -8.17
CA ILE A 28 -7.93 -0.59 -6.80
C ILE A 28 -8.15 -1.86 -5.97
N PHE A 29 -7.07 -2.44 -5.45
CA PHE A 29 -7.13 -3.68 -4.68
C PHE A 29 -6.69 -3.46 -3.22
N ASP A 30 -7.62 -3.66 -2.28
CA ASP A 30 -7.40 -3.42 -0.84
C ASP A 30 -7.04 -4.70 -0.06
N ASN A 31 -7.35 -5.88 -0.59
CA ASN A 31 -7.13 -7.15 0.12
C ASN A 31 -5.71 -7.72 -0.04
N ALA A 32 -4.70 -6.91 0.26
CA ALA A 32 -3.32 -7.34 0.15
C ALA A 32 -2.75 -7.98 1.41
N GLN A 33 -1.85 -8.94 1.22
CA GLN A 33 -1.08 -9.52 2.31
C GLN A 33 -0.05 -8.51 2.81
N TYR A 34 0.04 -8.38 4.14
CA TYR A 34 1.03 -7.53 4.78
C TYR A 34 2.45 -8.03 4.49
N VAL A 35 3.28 -7.17 3.88
CA VAL A 35 4.70 -7.44 3.63
C VAL A 35 5.54 -6.97 4.82
N ARG A 36 6.03 -7.93 5.62
CA ARG A 36 6.91 -7.65 6.76
C ARG A 36 8.20 -6.98 6.27
N ARG A 37 8.60 -5.88 6.90
CA ARG A 37 9.81 -5.07 6.56
C ARG A 37 9.76 -4.34 5.22
N SER A 38 8.59 -4.09 4.64
CA SER A 38 8.48 -3.19 3.49
C SER A 38 9.00 -1.77 3.82
N TRP A 39 9.55 -1.07 2.83
CA TRP A 39 9.92 0.36 2.96
C TRP A 39 8.73 1.20 3.40
N MET A 40 7.53 0.93 2.87
CA MET A 40 6.30 1.62 3.28
C MET A 40 5.95 1.43 4.76
N ASN A 41 6.41 0.34 5.39
CA ASN A 41 6.19 0.07 6.81
C ASN A 41 7.30 0.64 7.71
N ARG A 42 8.30 1.31 7.12
CA ARG A 42 9.42 1.96 7.81
C ARG A 42 9.35 3.47 7.68
N ASN A 43 8.14 4.03 7.67
CA ASN A 43 7.97 5.48 7.74
C ASN A 43 8.61 6.01 9.03
N ARG A 44 9.53 6.95 8.85
CA ARG A 44 10.27 7.64 9.89
C ARG A 44 9.69 9.03 10.01
N ILE A 45 9.11 9.36 11.15
CA ILE A 45 8.73 10.74 11.43
C ILE A 45 9.86 11.34 12.26
N LEU A 46 10.40 12.45 11.76
CA LEU A 46 11.37 13.25 12.50
C LEU A 46 10.59 14.09 13.51
N ASN A 47 10.93 13.98 14.80
CA ASN A 47 10.42 14.93 15.79
C ASN A 47 11.30 16.18 15.87
N GLU A 48 10.86 17.20 16.60
CA GLU A 48 11.60 18.46 16.78
C GLU A 48 13.00 18.24 17.39
N HIS A 49 13.20 17.15 18.12
CA HIS A 49 14.48 16.73 18.71
C HIS A 49 15.33 15.84 17.80
N LYS A 50 14.95 15.68 16.52
CA LYS A 50 15.60 14.80 15.52
C LYS A 50 15.60 13.31 15.87
N GLU A 51 14.79 12.89 16.82
CA GLU A 51 14.57 11.48 17.13
C GLU A 51 13.67 10.87 16.06
N THR A 52 14.01 9.65 15.65
CA THR A 52 13.29 8.93 14.62
C THR A 52 12.27 8.01 15.26
N VAL A 53 10.99 8.33 15.10
CA VAL A 53 9.92 7.42 15.54
C VAL A 53 9.50 6.52 14.38
N PHE A 54 9.51 5.21 14.61
CA PHE A 54 8.94 4.22 13.70
C PHE A 54 7.48 4.01 14.07
N ILE A 55 6.56 4.36 13.17
CA ILE A 55 5.14 4.07 13.35
C ILE A 55 4.81 2.80 12.58
N LEU A 56 4.51 1.73 13.30
CA LEU A 56 4.05 0.45 12.75
C LEU A 56 2.67 0.12 13.36
N PHE A 57 1.61 0.68 12.77
CA PHE A 57 0.24 0.23 13.06
C PHE A 57 -0.14 -0.90 12.13
N VAL A 58 0.31 -2.12 12.45
CA VAL A 58 -0.07 -3.30 11.68
C VAL A 58 -0.84 -4.23 12.60
N ARG A 59 -2.17 -4.15 12.51
CA ARG A 59 -3.06 -5.14 13.11
C ARG A 59 -2.99 -6.40 12.24
N ARG A 60 -2.59 -7.54 12.82
CA ARG A 60 -2.52 -8.82 12.11
C ARG A 60 -3.93 -9.17 11.62
N LYS A 61 -4.17 -9.12 10.31
CA LYS A 61 -5.42 -9.63 9.71
C LYS A 61 -5.40 -11.16 9.90
N GLU A 62 -6.41 -11.73 10.57
CA GLU A 62 -6.60 -13.19 10.59
C GLU A 62 -6.74 -13.71 9.15
N ARG A 63 -6.24 -14.92 8.88
CA ARG A 63 -6.35 -15.56 7.56
C ARG A 63 -7.83 -15.68 7.19
N GLN A 64 -8.33 -14.84 6.28
CA GLN A 64 -9.63 -15.07 5.67
C GLN A 64 -9.53 -16.31 4.78
N ARG A 65 -10.29 -17.35 5.11
CA ARG A 65 -10.50 -18.51 4.21
C ARG A 65 -11.17 -17.97 2.94
N LEU A 66 -10.49 -18.07 1.80
CA LEU A 66 -11.11 -17.82 0.51
C LEU A 66 -12.29 -18.79 0.36
N LYS A 67 -13.52 -18.28 0.45
CA LYS A 67 -14.70 -19.02 -0.02
C LYS A 67 -14.68 -18.89 -1.53
N ILE A 68 -14.16 -19.91 -2.19
CA ILE A 68 -14.35 -20.10 -3.62
C ILE A 68 -15.82 -20.53 -3.77
N LEU A 69 -16.64 -19.65 -4.36
CA LEU A 69 -17.94 -19.97 -4.91
C LEU A 69 -17.75 -20.41 -6.36
#